data_AF-A0A525HI03-F1
#
_entry.id   AF-A0A525HI03-F1
#
_cell.length_a   1.000
_cell.length_b   1.000
_cell.length_c   1.000
_cell.angle_alpha   90.00
_cell.angle_beta   90.00
_cell.angle_gamma   90.00
#
_symmetry.space_group_name_H-M   'P 1'
#
loop_
_entity.id
_entity.type
_entity.pdbx_description
1 polymer ?
#
loop_
_entity_poly.entity_id
_entity_poly.type
_entity_poly.pdbx_seq_one_letter_code
_entity_poly.pdbx_strand_id
1 'polypeptide(L)'
;MLGLIAALLLVVPASAYAQTQPAAAPAYTTNAEMTAIFTADQGDRDAGPRIDWAAVRPRDAARRARTRALLDSGALQSGDDFYHAAFVFQHGDAADDCLLAHTLAVVAIARGRRDATWIATATLDRYLQRIGQKQVFGTQYTRAPDQPWTQEPYDRALISDRLRAALGVPDQAAQDRKRQAMDAEYKAAGK
;
A
#
# COMPACT_ATOMS: atom_id res chain seq x y z
N MET A 1 -58.13 -5.56 35.34
CA MET A 1 -56.83 -5.96 34.76
C MET A 1 -56.52 -5.03 33.60
N LEU A 2 -55.67 -4.02 33.80
CA LEU A 2 -54.97 -3.33 32.72
C LEU A 2 -53.53 -3.15 33.19
N GLY A 3 -52.61 -3.91 32.58
CA GLY A 3 -51.18 -3.81 32.85
C GLY A 3 -50.60 -2.65 32.07
N LEU A 4 -49.98 -1.69 32.76
CA LEU A 4 -49.10 -0.72 32.13
C LEU A 4 -47.73 -1.37 31.92
N ILE A 5 -47.36 -1.61 30.67
CA ILE A 5 -45.99 -1.91 30.27
C ILE A 5 -45.26 -0.57 30.17
N ALA A 6 -44.40 -0.28 31.15
CA ALA A 6 -43.48 0.84 31.07
C ALA A 6 -42.35 0.49 30.09
N ALA A 7 -42.38 1.06 28.90
CA ALA A 7 -41.28 0.99 27.95
C ALA A 7 -40.13 1.88 28.45
N LEU A 8 -39.09 1.26 29.03
CA LEU A 8 -37.85 1.93 29.40
C LEU A 8 -37.01 2.19 28.14
N LEU A 9 -37.11 3.40 27.59
CA LEU A 9 -36.21 3.88 26.54
C LEU A 9 -34.82 4.13 27.14
N LEU A 10 -33.91 3.17 26.95
CA LEU A 10 -32.47 3.36 27.16
C LEU A 10 -31.94 4.31 26.08
N VAL A 11 -31.85 5.60 26.39
CA VAL A 11 -31.07 6.56 25.59
C VAL A 11 -29.60 6.28 25.85
N VAL A 12 -28.93 5.57 24.94
CA VAL A 12 -27.46 5.47 24.95
C VAL A 12 -26.93 6.83 24.49
N PRO A 13 -26.20 7.59 25.31
CA PRO A 13 -25.66 8.88 24.88
C PRO A 13 -24.63 8.63 23.78
N ALA A 14 -24.82 9.25 22.62
CA ALA A 14 -23.90 9.21 21.47
C ALA A 14 -22.59 9.99 21.71
N SER A 15 -22.07 9.98 22.94
CA SER A 15 -21.04 10.91 23.41
C SER A 15 -19.82 10.16 23.95
N ALA A 16 -19.08 9.48 23.07
CA ALA A 16 -17.73 9.00 23.38
C ALA A 16 -16.77 8.94 22.18
N TYR A 17 -17.06 9.65 21.08
CA TYR A 17 -16.08 9.94 20.02
C TYR A 17 -15.61 11.39 20.07
N ALA A 18 -15.42 11.94 21.28
CA ALA A 18 -14.66 13.18 21.39
C ALA A 18 -13.21 12.85 21.02
N GLN A 19 -12.86 13.01 19.75
CA GLN A 19 -11.46 13.00 19.33
C GLN A 19 -10.79 14.19 20.01
N THR A 20 -10.07 13.93 21.10
CA THR A 20 -9.07 14.87 21.60
C THR A 20 -8.19 15.20 20.41
N GLN A 21 -8.21 16.47 19.99
CA GLN A 21 -7.37 16.95 18.92
C GLN A 21 -5.93 16.61 19.31
N PRO A 22 -5.22 15.77 18.54
CA PRO A 22 -3.88 15.39 18.94
C PRO A 22 -3.05 16.66 19.05
N ALA A 23 -2.31 16.79 20.15
CA ALA A 23 -1.25 17.76 20.25
C ALA A 23 -0.37 17.65 18.99
N ALA A 24 0.23 18.77 18.55
CA ALA A 24 1.14 18.79 17.41
C ALA A 24 2.07 17.57 17.51
N ALA A 25 2.01 16.67 16.53
CA ALA A 25 2.72 15.41 16.59
C ALA A 25 4.21 15.71 16.85
N PRO A 26 4.86 15.03 17.81
CA PRO A 26 6.27 15.29 18.07
C PRO A 26 7.06 15.06 16.78
N ALA A 27 8.05 15.92 16.53
CA ALA A 27 8.96 15.74 15.42
C ALA A 27 9.79 14.48 15.69
N TYR A 28 9.53 13.42 14.93
CA TYR A 28 10.28 12.17 15.03
C TYR A 28 11.51 12.24 14.15
N THR A 29 12.66 11.89 14.71
CA THR A 29 13.89 11.71 13.94
C THR A 29 13.78 10.44 13.09
N THR A 30 13.95 10.57 11.78
CA THR A 30 13.98 9.42 10.86
C THR A 30 15.16 8.51 11.17
N ASN A 31 14.90 7.21 11.19
CA ASN A 31 15.89 6.16 11.45
C ASN A 31 16.83 6.01 10.24
N ALA A 32 18.13 6.26 10.47
CA ALA A 32 19.15 6.20 9.43
C ALA A 32 19.32 4.78 8.85
N GLU A 33 19.15 3.74 9.66
CA GLU A 33 19.23 2.35 9.20
C GLU A 33 18.04 2.01 8.29
N MET A 34 16.82 2.41 8.66
CA MET A 34 15.64 2.21 7.82
C MET A 34 15.78 2.91 6.47
N THR A 35 16.30 4.14 6.48
CA THR A 35 16.62 4.87 5.24
C THR A 35 17.64 4.12 4.38
N ALA A 36 18.71 3.58 4.99
CA ALA A 36 19.71 2.80 4.26
C ALA A 36 19.14 1.51 3.66
N ILE A 37 18.28 0.81 4.40
CA ILE A 37 17.59 -0.39 3.92
C ILE A 37 16.72 -0.05 2.70
N PHE A 38 15.93 1.02 2.78
CA PHE A 38 15.08 1.47 1.68
C PHE A 38 15.89 1.86 0.44
N THR A 39 16.95 2.66 0.61
CA THR A 39 17.83 3.05 -0.51
C THR A 39 18.42 1.83 -1.20
N ALA A 40 18.90 0.84 -0.43
CA ALA A 40 19.43 -0.40 -0.98
C ALA A 40 18.35 -1.27 -1.65
N ASP A 41 17.15 -1.32 -1.07
CA ASP A 41 15.99 -2.03 -1.64
C ASP A 41 15.62 -1.44 -3.01
N GLN A 42 15.44 -0.13 -3.09
CA GLN A 42 15.08 0.57 -4.32
C GLN A 42 16.21 0.53 -5.36
N GLY A 43 17.47 0.69 -4.94
CA GLY A 43 18.61 0.66 -5.84
C GLY A 43 18.79 -0.68 -6.57
N ASP A 44 18.38 -1.80 -5.97
CA ASP A 44 18.37 -3.10 -6.65
C ASP A 44 17.41 -3.13 -7.88
N ARG A 45 16.51 -2.14 -8.03
CA ARG A 45 15.54 -2.04 -9.13
C ARG A 45 15.99 -1.10 -10.26
N ASP A 46 17.09 -0.36 -10.08
CA ASP A 46 17.61 0.60 -11.07
C ASP A 46 18.02 -0.09 -12.39
N ALA A 47 18.34 -1.39 -12.34
CA ALA A 47 18.68 -2.18 -13.53
C ALA A 47 17.49 -2.44 -14.47
N GLY A 48 16.25 -2.12 -14.04
CA GLY A 48 15.03 -2.27 -14.84
C GLY A 48 14.85 -3.69 -15.39
N PRO A 49 14.77 -3.89 -16.72
CA PRO A 49 14.58 -5.23 -17.30
C PRO A 49 15.77 -6.19 -17.09
N ARG A 50 16.93 -5.71 -16.61
CA ARG A 50 18.15 -6.50 -16.37
C ARG A 50 18.35 -6.89 -14.90
N ILE A 51 17.34 -6.75 -14.05
CA ILE A 51 17.42 -7.13 -12.64
C ILE A 51 17.78 -8.62 -12.50
N ASP A 52 18.79 -8.91 -11.69
CA ASP A 52 19.12 -10.26 -11.25
C ASP A 52 18.23 -10.66 -10.06
N TRP A 53 17.09 -11.28 -10.36
CA TRP A 53 16.14 -11.72 -9.33
C TRP A 53 16.70 -12.81 -8.40
N ALA A 54 17.73 -13.57 -8.82
CA ALA A 54 18.36 -14.56 -7.96
C ALA A 54 19.19 -13.89 -6.85
N ALA A 55 19.81 -12.75 -7.15
CA ALA A 55 20.49 -11.93 -6.15
C ALA A 55 19.52 -11.06 -5.32
N VAL A 56 18.48 -10.50 -5.96
CA VAL A 56 17.57 -9.55 -5.31
C VAL A 56 16.62 -10.22 -4.32
N ARG A 57 16.04 -11.37 -4.65
CA ARG A 57 15.05 -12.03 -3.77
C ARG A 57 15.59 -12.34 -2.36
N PRO A 58 16.81 -12.91 -2.18
CA PRO A 58 17.38 -13.11 -0.85
C PRO A 58 17.63 -11.80 -0.10
N ARG A 59 18.04 -10.73 -0.81
CA ARG A 59 18.26 -9.41 -0.20
C ARG A 59 16.95 -8.81 0.30
N ASP A 60 15.87 -8.89 -0.50
CA ASP A 60 14.55 -8.43 -0.10
C ASP A 60 14.06 -9.14 1.17
N ALA A 61 14.25 -10.47 1.24
CA ALA A 61 13.90 -11.25 2.44
C ALA A 61 14.71 -10.81 3.67
N ALA A 62 16.02 -10.60 3.52
CA ALA A 62 16.88 -10.11 4.61
C ALA A 62 16.48 -8.69 5.07
N ARG A 63 16.17 -7.80 4.13
CA ARG A 63 15.70 -6.43 4.42
C ARG A 63 14.35 -6.42 5.11
N ARG A 64 13.40 -7.28 4.71
CA ARG A 64 12.12 -7.45 5.42
C ARG A 64 12.34 -7.95 6.85
N ALA A 65 13.20 -8.94 7.06
CA ALA A 65 13.53 -9.44 8.39
C ALA A 65 14.16 -8.35 9.26
N ARG A 66 15.07 -7.53 8.73
CA ARG A 66 15.67 -6.43 9.49
C ARG A 66 14.66 -5.31 9.78
N THR A 67 13.85 -4.95 8.80
CA THR A 67 12.76 -3.95 8.95
C THR A 67 11.76 -4.40 10.02
N ARG A 68 11.42 -5.69 10.07
CA ARG A 68 10.59 -6.26 11.14
C ARG A 68 11.21 -6.01 12.52
N ALA A 69 12.50 -6.29 12.69
CA ALA A 69 13.16 -6.06 13.98
C ALA A 69 13.15 -4.58 14.41
N LEU A 70 13.30 -3.64 13.46
CA LEU A 70 13.17 -2.21 13.72
C LEU A 70 11.75 -1.81 14.14
N LEU A 71 10.72 -2.40 13.52
CA LEU A 71 9.33 -2.21 13.93
C LEU A 71 9.07 -2.75 15.34
N ASP A 72 9.46 -4.00 15.60
CA ASP A 72 9.16 -4.70 16.86
C ASP A 72 9.87 -4.06 18.07
N SER A 73 11.02 -3.44 17.85
CA SER A 73 11.76 -2.67 18.87
C SER A 73 11.23 -1.25 19.09
N GLY A 74 10.28 -0.78 18.28
CA GLY A 74 9.77 0.60 18.33
C GLY A 74 10.75 1.66 17.80
N ALA A 75 11.75 1.24 17.01
CA ALA A 75 12.79 2.12 16.48
C ALA A 75 12.34 2.96 15.26
N LEU A 76 11.19 2.64 14.67
CA LEU A 76 10.56 3.39 13.57
C LEU A 76 9.46 4.29 14.11
N GLN A 77 9.56 5.59 13.85
CA GLN A 77 8.66 6.57 14.46
C GLN A 77 8.20 7.67 13.49
N SER A 78 9.04 8.05 12.52
CA SER A 78 8.74 9.13 11.57
C SER A 78 7.87 8.67 10.40
N GLY A 79 7.28 9.62 9.68
CA GLY A 79 6.55 9.30 8.44
C GLY A 79 7.45 8.66 7.38
N ASP A 80 8.73 9.04 7.33
CA ASP A 80 9.70 8.44 6.42
C ASP A 80 10.01 6.99 6.80
N ASP A 81 10.15 6.69 8.10
CA ASP A 81 10.41 5.32 8.55
C ASP A 81 9.33 4.35 8.08
N PHE A 82 8.06 4.73 8.27
CA PHE A 82 6.93 3.90 7.88
C PHE A 82 6.75 3.85 6.36
N TYR A 83 7.06 4.94 5.64
CA TYR A 83 7.05 4.96 4.18
C TYR A 83 8.11 4.01 3.60
N HIS A 84 9.34 4.10 4.10
CA HIS A 84 10.45 3.22 3.75
C HIS A 84 10.12 1.76 4.05
N ALA A 85 9.57 1.47 5.24
CA ALA A 85 9.16 0.13 5.61
C ALA A 85 8.04 -0.41 4.71
N ALA A 86 7.06 0.42 4.33
CA ALA A 86 6.00 0.03 3.39
C ALA A 86 6.56 -0.41 2.04
N PHE A 87 7.56 0.30 1.51
CA PHE A 87 8.23 -0.08 0.27
C PHE A 87 8.97 -1.42 0.40
N VAL A 88 9.64 -1.68 1.51
CA VAL A 88 10.32 -2.97 1.73
C VAL A 88 9.32 -4.13 1.82
N PHE A 89 8.21 -3.97 2.56
CA PHE A 89 7.20 -5.02 2.71
C PHE A 89 6.36 -5.26 1.45
N GLN A 90 6.17 -4.26 0.57
CA GLN A 90 5.39 -4.49 -0.67
C GLN A 90 6.05 -5.51 -1.62
N HIS A 91 7.34 -5.78 -1.45
CA HIS A 91 8.11 -6.80 -2.19
C HIS A 91 8.08 -8.17 -1.52
N GLY A 92 7.37 -8.35 -0.40
CA GLY A 92 7.12 -9.68 0.18
C GLY A 92 6.24 -10.52 -0.74
N ASP A 93 6.14 -11.82 -0.49
CA ASP A 93 5.38 -12.78 -1.33
C ASP A 93 4.01 -13.15 -0.72
N ALA A 94 3.82 -12.96 0.59
CA ALA A 94 2.58 -13.32 1.29
C ALA A 94 1.54 -12.19 1.28
N ALA A 95 0.25 -12.52 1.38
CA ALA A 95 -0.81 -11.51 1.50
C ALA A 95 -0.56 -10.57 2.70
N ASP A 96 -0.12 -11.13 3.83
CA ASP A 96 0.17 -10.40 5.06
C ASP A 96 1.29 -9.37 4.90
N ASP A 97 2.27 -9.62 4.03
CA ASP A 97 3.32 -8.63 3.72
C ASP A 97 2.70 -7.39 3.06
N CYS A 98 1.73 -7.57 2.15
CA CYS A 98 1.04 -6.47 1.49
C CYS A 98 0.09 -5.72 2.44
N LEU A 99 -0.61 -6.46 3.30
CA LEU A 99 -1.48 -5.85 4.31
C LEU A 99 -0.69 -5.03 5.32
N LEU A 100 0.47 -5.53 5.74
CA LEU A 100 1.38 -4.76 6.58
C LEU A 100 1.93 -3.54 5.83
N ALA A 101 2.37 -3.69 4.58
CA ALA A 101 2.84 -2.56 3.78
C ALA A 101 1.77 -1.46 3.64
N HIS A 102 0.50 -1.85 3.44
CA HIS A 102 -0.64 -0.93 3.44
C HIS A 102 -0.79 -0.21 4.79
N THR A 103 -0.76 -0.96 5.88
CA THR A 103 -0.88 -0.41 7.24
C THR A 103 0.24 0.59 7.53
N LEU A 104 1.49 0.25 7.18
CA LEU A 104 2.65 1.12 7.34
C LEU A 104 2.50 2.40 6.50
N ALA A 105 2.02 2.30 5.26
CA ALA A 105 1.76 3.46 4.43
C ALA A 105 0.68 4.38 5.03
N VAL A 106 -0.38 3.83 5.62
CA VAL A 106 -1.39 4.61 6.35
C VAL A 106 -0.79 5.32 7.57
N VAL A 107 0.08 4.66 8.33
CA VAL A 107 0.80 5.29 9.44
C VAL A 107 1.71 6.42 8.95
N ALA A 108 2.43 6.23 7.84
CA ALA A 108 3.24 7.27 7.22
C ALA A 108 2.42 8.53 6.87
N ILE A 109 1.23 8.36 6.28
CA ILE A 109 0.29 9.46 5.99
C ILE A 109 -0.12 10.16 7.30
N ALA A 110 -0.48 9.40 8.32
CA ALA A 110 -0.87 9.94 9.63
C ALA A 110 0.29 10.68 10.33
N ARG A 111 1.54 10.36 9.99
CA ARG A 111 2.77 11.04 10.43
C ARG A 111 3.21 12.18 9.49
N GLY A 112 2.38 12.59 8.55
CA GLY A 112 2.61 13.76 7.69
C GLY A 112 3.30 13.46 6.36
N ARG A 113 3.63 12.20 6.04
CA ARG A 113 4.22 11.81 4.76
C ARG A 113 3.14 11.64 3.70
N ARG A 114 2.64 12.77 3.17
CA ARG A 114 1.45 12.82 2.30
C ARG A 114 1.58 12.06 0.98
N ASP A 115 2.78 11.95 0.43
CA ASP A 115 3.10 11.19 -0.77
C ASP A 115 3.03 9.66 -0.56
N ALA A 116 2.88 9.18 0.68
CA ALA A 116 2.64 7.77 0.98
C ALA A 116 1.26 7.27 0.51
N THR A 117 0.36 8.15 0.04
CA THR A 117 -0.97 7.75 -0.48
C THR A 117 -0.86 6.77 -1.64
N TRP A 118 0.10 6.96 -2.55
CA TRP A 118 0.27 6.06 -3.69
C TRP A 118 0.61 4.64 -3.22
N ILE A 119 1.62 4.48 -2.36
CA ILE A 119 2.02 3.15 -1.88
C ILE A 119 0.92 2.51 -1.02
N ALA A 120 0.13 3.30 -0.28
CA ALA A 120 -1.05 2.81 0.43
C ALA A 120 -2.10 2.21 -0.52
N THR A 121 -2.40 2.87 -1.64
CA THR A 121 -3.33 2.34 -2.65
C THR A 121 -2.77 1.10 -3.35
N ALA A 122 -1.48 1.12 -3.69
CA ALA A 122 -0.84 0.03 -4.43
C ALA A 122 -0.75 -1.28 -3.62
N THR A 123 -0.44 -1.15 -2.32
CA THR A 123 -0.36 -2.29 -1.40
C THR A 123 -1.71 -2.87 -1.07
N LEU A 124 -2.79 -2.06 -1.02
CA LEU A 124 -4.15 -2.58 -0.87
C LEU A 124 -4.57 -3.41 -2.08
N ASP A 125 -4.37 -2.89 -3.29
CA ASP A 125 -4.69 -3.63 -4.52
C ASP A 125 -3.89 -4.94 -4.61
N ARG A 126 -2.61 -4.93 -4.23
CA ARG A 126 -1.78 -6.14 -4.17
C ARG A 126 -2.28 -7.13 -3.12
N TYR A 127 -2.70 -6.66 -1.95
CA TYR A 127 -3.32 -7.49 -0.92
C TYR A 127 -4.59 -8.16 -1.46
N LEU A 128 -5.51 -7.37 -2.04
CA LEU A 128 -6.77 -7.86 -2.60
C LEU A 128 -6.52 -8.95 -3.65
N GLN A 129 -5.59 -8.73 -4.58
CA GLN A 129 -5.24 -9.76 -5.58
C GLN A 129 -4.69 -11.05 -4.93
N ARG A 130 -3.84 -10.93 -3.90
CA ARG A 130 -3.26 -12.11 -3.22
C ARG A 130 -4.29 -12.95 -2.50
N ILE A 131 -5.38 -12.35 -2.03
CA ILE A 131 -6.50 -13.05 -1.41
C ILE A 131 -7.62 -13.41 -2.40
N GLY A 132 -7.37 -13.27 -3.72
CA GLY A 132 -8.31 -13.62 -4.78
C GLY A 132 -9.47 -12.63 -4.97
N GLN A 133 -9.35 -11.42 -4.44
CA GLN A 133 -10.34 -10.34 -4.59
C GLN A 133 -9.99 -9.40 -5.76
N LYS A 134 -10.99 -8.65 -6.21
CA LYS A 134 -10.81 -7.60 -7.21
C LYS A 134 -9.98 -6.47 -6.63
N GLN A 135 -9.04 -5.93 -7.41
CA GLN A 135 -8.42 -4.65 -7.07
C GLN A 135 -9.40 -3.50 -7.30
N VAL A 136 -9.15 -2.33 -6.69
CA VAL A 136 -10.09 -1.19 -6.69
C VAL A 136 -9.45 0.12 -7.16
N PHE A 137 -8.12 0.22 -7.13
CA PHE A 137 -7.38 1.36 -7.69
C PHE A 137 -6.72 1.04 -9.03
N GLY A 138 -6.68 -0.23 -9.46
CA GLY A 138 -6.09 -0.62 -10.73
C GLY A 138 -4.56 -0.47 -10.75
N THR A 139 -3.87 -0.42 -9.61
CA THR A 139 -2.41 -0.19 -9.58
C THR A 139 -1.62 -1.41 -10.02
N GLN A 140 -2.21 -2.60 -9.95
CA GLN A 140 -1.56 -3.86 -10.26
C GLN A 140 -1.78 -4.24 -11.72
N TYR A 141 -0.69 -4.25 -12.48
CA TYR A 141 -0.63 -4.77 -13.84
C TYR A 141 -0.01 -6.17 -13.78
N THR A 142 -0.73 -7.15 -14.28
CA THR A 142 -0.30 -8.55 -14.28
C THR A 142 -0.43 -9.14 -15.66
N ARG A 143 0.21 -10.29 -15.85
CA ARG A 143 0.20 -10.97 -17.12
C ARG A 143 0.55 -12.44 -16.94
N ALA A 144 -0.26 -13.31 -17.52
CA ALA A 144 0.15 -14.71 -17.70
C ALA A 144 1.14 -14.82 -18.88
N PRO A 145 1.91 -15.92 -18.96
CA PRO A 145 2.65 -16.24 -20.19
C PRO A 145 1.74 -16.15 -21.42
N ASP A 146 2.24 -15.55 -22.49
CA ASP A 146 1.56 -15.42 -23.80
C ASP A 146 0.19 -14.69 -23.79
N GLN A 147 -0.14 -13.96 -22.72
CA GLN A 147 -1.33 -13.13 -22.63
C GLN A 147 -0.97 -11.63 -22.67
N PRO A 148 -1.88 -10.73 -23.10
CA PRO A 148 -1.69 -9.29 -22.96
C PRO A 148 -1.67 -8.89 -21.49
N TRP A 149 -1.03 -7.76 -21.19
CA TRP A 149 -1.11 -7.15 -19.86
C TRP A 149 -2.56 -6.90 -19.49
N THR A 150 -2.89 -7.16 -18.23
CA THR A 150 -4.22 -6.94 -17.68
C THR A 150 -4.13 -6.31 -16.31
N GLN A 151 -5.24 -5.71 -15.88
CA GLN A 151 -5.46 -5.30 -14.50
C GLN A 151 -6.58 -6.16 -13.88
N GLU A 152 -7.10 -7.17 -14.57
CA GLU A 152 -8.16 -8.01 -14.00
C GLU A 152 -7.67 -8.95 -12.88
N PRO A 153 -8.53 -9.25 -11.89
CA PRO A 153 -9.88 -8.73 -11.71
C PRO A 153 -9.90 -7.31 -11.09
N TYR A 154 -10.69 -6.39 -11.66
CA TYR A 154 -10.75 -4.97 -11.27
C TYR A 154 -12.18 -4.42 -11.18
N ASP A 155 -12.59 -3.98 -9.98
CA ASP A 155 -13.79 -3.18 -9.80
C ASP A 155 -13.53 -1.70 -10.15
N ARG A 156 -13.90 -1.33 -11.38
CA ARG A 156 -13.77 0.03 -11.91
C ARG A 156 -14.84 1.01 -11.43
N ALA A 157 -15.92 0.52 -10.81
CA ALA A 157 -17.06 1.35 -10.43
C ALA A 157 -16.91 1.90 -9.00
N LEU A 158 -16.20 1.18 -8.13
CA LEU A 158 -16.12 1.52 -6.71
C LEU A 158 -15.40 2.85 -6.44
N ILE A 159 -14.28 3.12 -7.11
CA ILE A 159 -13.45 4.31 -6.88
C ILE A 159 -13.47 5.21 -8.13
N SER A 160 -14.16 6.35 -8.03
CA SER A 160 -14.22 7.36 -9.09
C SER A 160 -12.87 8.05 -9.36
N ASP A 161 -12.67 8.57 -10.57
CA ASP A 161 -11.47 9.34 -10.95
C ASP A 161 -11.20 10.56 -10.05
N ARG A 162 -12.25 11.18 -9.48
CA ARG A 162 -12.08 12.25 -8.50
C ARG A 162 -11.40 11.77 -7.21
N LEU A 163 -11.79 10.60 -6.70
CA LEU A 163 -11.17 10.01 -5.51
C LEU A 163 -9.74 9.55 -5.83
N ARG A 164 -9.52 8.98 -7.02
CA ARG A 164 -8.20 8.56 -7.51
C ARG A 164 -7.23 9.73 -7.56
N ALA A 165 -7.65 10.86 -8.12
CA ALA A 165 -6.86 12.08 -8.16
C ALA A 165 -6.47 12.59 -6.76
N ALA A 166 -7.41 12.55 -5.80
CA ALA A 166 -7.12 12.94 -4.41
C ALA A 166 -6.09 12.03 -3.72
N LEU A 167 -5.93 10.79 -4.19
CA LEU A 167 -4.98 9.80 -3.67
C LEU A 167 -3.67 9.74 -4.47
N GLY A 168 -3.55 10.52 -5.56
CA GLY A 168 -2.38 10.49 -6.45
C GLY A 168 -2.37 9.28 -7.40
N VAL A 169 -3.52 8.66 -7.64
CA VAL A 169 -3.68 7.55 -8.58
C VAL A 169 -4.13 8.10 -9.94
N PRO A 170 -3.49 7.71 -11.07
CA PRO A 170 -3.94 8.11 -12.40
C PRO A 170 -5.39 7.72 -12.68
N ASP A 171 -6.09 8.51 -13.50
CA ASP A 171 -7.43 8.16 -13.97
C ASP A 171 -7.45 6.87 -14.79
N GLN A 172 -8.64 6.28 -14.96
CA GLN A 172 -8.78 5.00 -15.66
C GLN A 172 -8.29 5.07 -17.11
N ALA A 173 -8.53 6.18 -17.81
CA ALA A 173 -8.08 6.35 -19.19
C ALA A 173 -6.54 6.39 -19.30
N ALA A 174 -5.86 7.01 -18.34
CA ALA A 174 -4.40 7.03 -18.25
C ALA A 174 -3.84 5.65 -17.92
N GLN A 175 -4.50 4.90 -17.03
CA GLN A 175 -4.13 3.51 -16.74
C GLN A 175 -4.30 2.60 -17.96
N ASP A 176 -5.37 2.78 -18.74
CA ASP A 176 -5.60 2.05 -20.00
C ASP A 176 -4.53 2.36 -21.04
N ARG A 177 -4.16 3.64 -21.22
CA ARG A 177 -3.05 4.03 -22.10
C ARG A 177 -1.73 3.40 -21.66
N LYS A 178 -1.46 3.37 -20.35
CA LYS A 178 -0.27 2.70 -19.80
C LYS A 178 -0.28 1.20 -20.11
N ARG A 179 -1.41 0.50 -19.92
CA ARG A 179 -1.54 -0.93 -20.26
C ARG A 179 -1.23 -1.20 -21.73
N GLN A 180 -1.81 -0.39 -22.63
CA GLN A 180 -1.58 -0.50 -24.07
C GLN A 180 -0.12 -0.25 -24.45
N ALA A 181 0.55 0.71 -23.79
CA ALA A 181 1.97 0.96 -24.00
C ALA A 181 2.83 -0.23 -23.54
N MET A 182 2.50 -0.87 -22.41
CA MET A 182 3.19 -2.08 -21.93
C MET A 182 3.02 -3.26 -22.90
N ASP A 183 1.83 -3.41 -23.51
CA ASP A 183 1.60 -4.42 -24.56
C ASP A 183 2.42 -4.14 -25.83
N ALA A 184 2.50 -2.88 -26.25
CA ALA A 184 3.28 -2.48 -27.41
C ALA A 184 4.79 -2.68 -27.19
N GLU A 185 5.31 -2.28 -26.03
CA GLU A 185 6.71 -2.47 -25.65
C GLU A 185 7.07 -3.96 -25.60
N TYR A 186 6.19 -4.79 -25.04
CA TYR A 186 6.42 -6.23 -24.98
C TYR A 186 6.52 -6.87 -26.37
N LYS A 187 5.58 -6.55 -27.27
CA LYS A 187 5.62 -7.03 -28.66
C LYS A 187 6.86 -6.56 -29.41
N ALA A 188 7.27 -5.30 -29.19
CA ALA A 188 8.47 -4.74 -29.82
C ALA A 188 9.76 -5.41 -29.33
N ALA A 189 9.78 -5.94 -28.09
CA ALA A 189 10.91 -6.70 -27.54
C ALA A 189 11.05 -8.12 -28.11
N GLY A 190 10.18 -8.54 -29.04
CA GLY A 190 10.21 -9.88 -29.64
C GLY A 190 9.88 -10.99 -28.65
N LYS A 191 9.12 -10.67 -27.60
CA LYS A 191 8.67 -11.59 -26.57
C LYS A 191 7.18 -11.84 -26.69
#